data_AF-F6LZY3-F1
#
_entry.id   AF-F6LZY3-F1
#
_cell.length_a   1.000
_cell.length_b   1.000
_cell.length_c   1.000
_cell.angle_alpha   90.00
_cell.angle_beta   90.00
_cell.angle_gamma   90.00
#
_symmetry.space_group_name_H-M   'P 1'
#
loop_
_entity.id
_entity.type
_entity.pdbx_description
1 polymer ?
#
loop_
_entity_poly.entity_id
_entity_poly.type
_entity_poly.pdbx_seq_one_letter_code
_entity_poly.pdbx_strand_id
1 'polypeptide(L)'
;CAQFIRYVDWLLTVPLMCVEFYLITKKAGAKQGLLWKLIFASVVMLVTGYFGEAVWRESSVLWGVLSGAAYFYIAYLVWFGEVAALANTAGPAVA
;
A
#
# COMPACT_ATOMS: atom_id res chain seq x y z
N CYS A 1 -1.16 -19.24 -14.74
CA CYS A 1 -0.63 -18.08 -15.48
C CYS A 1 -1.38 -16.77 -15.16
N ALA A 2 -2.71 -16.75 -15.14
CA ALA A 2 -3.48 -15.51 -14.87
C ALA A 2 -3.18 -14.85 -13.52
N GLN A 3 -3.06 -15.63 -12.44
CA GLN A 3 -2.75 -15.09 -11.09
C GLN A 3 -1.41 -14.34 -11.07
N PHE A 4 -0.39 -14.91 -11.72
CA PHE A 4 0.95 -14.31 -11.78
C PHE A 4 0.95 -12.97 -12.53
N ILE A 5 0.33 -12.90 -13.71
CA ILE A 5 0.21 -11.65 -14.48
C ILE A 5 -0.48 -10.56 -13.66
N ARG A 6 -1.51 -10.94 -12.90
CA ARG A 6 -2.26 -10.02 -12.05
C ARG A 6 -1.43 -9.45 -10.90
N TYR A 7 -0.62 -10.27 -10.23
CA TYR A 7 0.29 -9.78 -9.18
C TYR A 7 1.44 -8.94 -9.73
N VAL A 8 1.94 -9.23 -10.93
CA VAL A 8 2.94 -8.38 -11.61
C VAL A 8 2.35 -7.01 -11.95
N ASP A 9 1.13 -6.97 -12.49
CA ASP A 9 0.43 -5.72 -12.76
C ASP A 9 0.21 -4.90 -11.48
N TRP A 10 -0.23 -5.55 -10.39
CA TRP A 10 -0.40 -4.90 -9.10
C TRP A 10 0.90 -4.42 -8.47
N LEU A 11 2.00 -5.15 -8.62
CA LEU A 11 3.31 -4.73 -8.13
C LEU A 11 3.83 -3.48 -8.85
N LEU A 12 3.40 -3.24 -10.08
CA LEU A 12 3.77 -2.03 -10.83
C LEU A 12 2.80 -0.87 -10.56
N THR A 13 1.49 -1.14 -10.54
CA THR A 13 0.45 -0.10 -10.41
C THR A 13 0.29 0.40 -8.98
N VAL A 14 0.37 -0.46 -7.96
CA VAL A 14 0.15 -0.06 -6.56
C VAL A 14 1.24 0.87 -6.02
N PRO A 15 2.55 0.60 -6.22
CA PRO A 15 3.59 1.55 -5.84
C PRO A 15 3.52 2.85 -6.62
N LEU A 16 3.14 2.81 -7.90
CA LEU A 16 2.97 4.02 -8.70
C LEU A 16 1.86 4.92 -8.12
N MET A 17 0.73 4.34 -7.70
CA MET A 17 -0.33 5.08 -6.98
C MET A 17 0.18 5.68 -5.66
N CYS A 18 1.02 4.95 -4.90
CA CYS A 18 1.64 5.50 -3.68
C CYS A 18 2.60 6.67 -3.99
N VAL A 19 3.35 6.60 -5.10
CA VAL A 19 4.23 7.69 -5.55
C VAL A 19 3.41 8.91 -5.99
N GLU A 20 2.34 8.70 -6.77
CA GLU A 20 1.42 9.76 -7.17
C GLU A 20 0.81 10.45 -5.95
N PHE A 21 0.32 9.68 -4.99
CA PHE A 21 -0.21 10.18 -3.73
C PHE A 21 0.83 10.99 -2.91
N TYR A 22 2.09 10.54 -2.90
CA TYR A 22 3.17 11.28 -2.28
C TYR A 22 3.46 12.60 -2.99
N LEU A 23 3.45 12.65 -4.32
CA LEU A 23 3.69 13.90 -5.06
C LEU A 23 2.61 14.95 -4.76
N ILE A 24 1.36 14.51 -4.56
CA ILE A 24 0.26 15.37 -4.14
C ILE A 24 0.50 15.88 -2.71
N THR A 25 0.73 14.97 -1.76
CA THR A 25 0.91 15.32 -0.34
C THR A 25 2.25 15.99 -0.04
N LYS A 26 3.24 15.91 -0.93
CA LYS A 26 4.53 16.64 -0.81
C LYS A 26 4.32 18.14 -0.75
N LYS A 27 3.34 18.67 -1.49
CA LYS A 27 2.97 20.10 -1.41
C LYS A 27 2.38 20.48 -0.05
N ALA A 28 1.80 19.52 0.66
CA ALA A 28 1.26 19.66 2.02
C ALA A 28 2.29 19.36 3.12
N GLY A 29 3.55 19.09 2.78
CA GLY A 29 4.62 18.82 3.74
C GLY A 29 4.90 17.34 4.03
N ALA A 30 4.49 16.43 3.14
CA ALA A 30 4.74 15.00 3.33
C ALA A 30 6.24 14.66 3.41
N LYS A 31 6.60 13.83 4.38
CA LYS A 31 7.97 13.32 4.55
C LYS A 31 8.20 12.11 3.64
N GLN A 32 9.42 12.00 3.11
CA GLN A 32 9.83 10.85 2.28
C GLN A 32 9.69 9.50 3.02
N GLY A 33 9.75 9.49 4.37
CA GLY A 33 9.52 8.29 5.17
C GLY A 33 8.11 7.72 5.04
N LEU A 34 7.09 8.56 4.81
CA LEU A 34 5.71 8.10 4.62
C LEU A 34 5.53 7.36 3.30
N LEU A 35 6.14 7.86 2.22
CA LEU A 35 6.16 7.19 0.92
C LEU A 35 6.75 5.79 1.04
N TRP A 36 7.91 5.67 1.68
CA TRP A 36 8.58 4.38 1.85
C TRP A 36 7.79 3.44 2.75
N LYS A 37 7.09 3.94 3.79
CA LYS A 37 6.18 3.12 4.61
C LYS A 37 5.02 2.56 3.76
N LEU A 38 4.40 3.37 2.91
CA LEU A 38 3.27 2.95 2.06
C LEU A 38 3.72 1.96 0.96
N ILE A 39 4.84 2.23 0.28
CA ILE A 39 5.41 1.32 -0.72
C ILE A 39 5.82 0.00 -0.07
N PHE A 40 6.49 0.05 1.09
CA PHE A 40 6.92 -1.17 1.76
C PHE A 40 5.72 -2.00 2.21
N ALA A 41 4.71 -1.38 2.83
CA ALA A 41 3.50 -2.08 3.24
C ALA A 41 2.74 -2.69 2.05
N SER A 42 2.65 -1.99 0.91
CA SER A 42 1.97 -2.52 -0.27
C SER A 42 2.72 -3.68 -0.92
N VAL A 43 4.05 -3.62 -0.99
CA VAL A 43 4.88 -4.75 -1.45
C VAL A 43 4.72 -5.95 -0.53
N VAL A 44 4.76 -5.76 0.80
CA VAL A 44 4.55 -6.85 1.77
C VAL A 44 3.16 -7.47 1.60
N MET A 45 2.11 -6.65 1.46
CA MET A 45 0.74 -7.12 1.22
C MET A 45 0.66 -7.98 -0.05
N LEU A 46 1.24 -7.53 -1.16
CA LEU A 46 1.17 -8.23 -2.45
C LEU A 46 2.04 -9.50 -2.46
N VAL A 47 3.24 -9.47 -1.89
CA VAL A 47 4.11 -10.64 -1.80
C VAL A 47 3.46 -11.72 -0.93
N THR A 48 2.97 -11.36 0.26
CA THR A 48 2.30 -12.33 1.13
C THR A 48 1.04 -12.92 0.50
N GLY A 49 0.24 -12.10 -0.20
CA GLY A 49 -0.92 -12.58 -0.97
C GLY A 49 -0.53 -13.55 -2.09
N TYR A 50 0.51 -13.23 -2.86
CA TYR A 50 1.01 -14.11 -3.93
C TYR A 50 1.50 -15.45 -3.39
N PHE A 51 2.24 -15.44 -2.28
CA PHE A 51 2.71 -16.67 -1.63
C PHE A 51 1.53 -17.54 -1.17
N GLY A 52 0.47 -16.95 -0.61
CA GLY A 52 -0.73 -17.68 -0.23
C GLY A 52 -1.53 -18.26 -1.40
N GLU A 53 -1.63 -17.54 -2.51
CA GLU A 53 -2.46 -17.93 -3.66
C GLU A 53 -1.74 -18.82 -4.70
N ALA A 54 -0.43 -18.63 -4.88
CA ALA A 54 0.32 -19.24 -5.97
C ALA A 54 1.37 -20.27 -5.52
N VAL A 55 1.95 -20.12 -4.34
CA VAL A 55 3.08 -20.95 -3.87
C VAL A 55 2.65 -21.96 -2.80
N TRP A 56 1.98 -21.50 -1.74
CA TRP A 56 1.65 -22.27 -0.53
C TRP A 56 0.14 -22.31 -0.28
N ARG A 57 -0.60 -22.91 -1.21
CA ARG A 57 -2.08 -22.93 -1.17
C ARG A 57 -2.66 -23.62 0.07
N GLU A 58 -1.97 -24.61 0.62
CA GLU A 58 -2.40 -25.31 1.84
C GLU A 58 -2.38 -24.39 3.07
N SER A 59 -1.49 -23.39 3.08
CA SER A 59 -1.38 -22.37 4.12
C SER A 59 -2.00 -21.03 3.69
N SER A 60 -2.88 -21.04 2.68
CA SER A 60 -3.47 -19.84 2.09
C SER A 60 -4.19 -18.95 3.11
N VAL A 61 -4.81 -19.54 4.13
CA VAL A 61 -5.46 -18.78 5.22
C VAL A 61 -4.43 -17.96 6.01
N LEU A 62 -3.29 -18.56 6.38
CA LEU A 62 -2.26 -17.87 7.15
C LEU A 62 -1.64 -16.72 6.35
N TRP A 63 -1.30 -16.97 5.08
CA TRP A 63 -0.76 -15.95 4.19
C TRP A 63 -1.78 -14.86 3.84
N GLY A 64 -3.06 -15.24 3.72
CA GLY A 64 -4.17 -14.31 3.53
C GLY A 64 -4.39 -13.40 4.73
N VAL A 65 -4.28 -13.93 5.96
CA VAL A 65 -4.34 -13.13 7.20
C VAL A 65 -3.15 -12.17 7.29
N LEU A 66 -1.94 -12.61 6.93
CA LEU A 66 -0.76 -11.73 6.90
C LEU A 66 -0.91 -10.60 5.87
N SER A 67 -1.40 -10.93 4.67
CA SER A 67 -1.69 -9.94 3.63
C SER A 67 -2.80 -8.97 4.07
N GLY A 68 -3.86 -9.48 4.69
CA GLY A 68 -4.94 -8.68 5.25
C GLY A 68 -4.46 -7.75 6.37
N ALA A 69 -3.58 -8.23 7.26
CA ALA A 69 -2.99 -7.40 8.32
C ALA A 69 -2.16 -6.24 7.73
N ALA A 70 -1.38 -6.50 6.68
CA ALA A 70 -0.65 -5.46 5.97
C ALA A 70 -1.60 -4.43 5.31
N TYR A 71 -2.72 -4.88 4.74
CA TYR A 71 -3.76 -4.00 4.21
C TYR A 71 -4.40 -3.12 5.30
N PHE A 72 -4.78 -3.70 6.44
CA PHE A 72 -5.34 -2.95 7.56
C PHE A 72 -4.34 -1.94 8.14
N TYR A 73 -3.05 -2.26 8.13
CA TYR A 73 -2.00 -1.31 8.50
C TYR A 73 -1.95 -0.11 7.54
N ILE A 74 -2.06 -0.34 6.21
CA ILE A 74 -2.16 0.75 5.23
C ILE A 74 -3.43 1.58 5.49
N ALA A 75 -4.59 0.95 5.69
CA ALA A 75 -5.84 1.66 5.99
C ALA A 75 -5.74 2.50 7.26
N TYR A 76 -5.10 1.98 8.31
CA TYR A 76 -4.83 2.71 9.54
C TYR A 76 -3.92 3.93 9.30
N LEU A 77 -2.84 3.78 8.53
CA LEU A 77 -1.96 4.90 8.16
C LEU A 77 -2.71 5.99 7.39
N VAL A 78 -3.66 5.61 6.53
CA VAL A 78 -4.45 6.52 5.69
C VAL A 78 -5.48 7.30 6.52
N TRP A 79 -6.25 6.63 7.39
CA TRP A 79 -7.34 7.28 8.14
C TRP A 79 -6.92 7.93 9.45
N PHE A 80 -5.95 7.34 10.15
CA PHE A 80 -5.57 7.77 11.50
C PHE A 80 -4.09 8.12 11.62
N GLY A 81 -3.29 7.85 10.60
CA GLY A 81 -1.85 8.06 10.61
C GLY A 81 -1.40 9.39 10.01
N GLU A 82 -0.11 9.41 9.66
CA GLU A 82 0.57 10.58 9.07
C GLU A 82 -0.11 11.08 7.80
N VAL A 83 -0.75 10.20 7.03
CA VAL A 83 -1.49 10.56 5.81
C VAL A 83 -2.70 11.42 6.12
N ALA A 84 -3.48 11.07 7.14
CA ALA A 84 -4.66 11.83 7.55
C ALA A 84 -4.28 13.23 8.05
N ALA A 85 -3.19 13.33 8.81
CA ALA A 85 -2.66 14.61 9.26
C ALA A 85 -2.26 15.51 8.07
N LEU A 86 -1.60 14.93 7.06
CA LEU A 86 -1.22 15.62 5.82
C LEU A 86 -2.43 16.02 4.97
N ALA A 87 -3.45 15.18 4.91
CA ALA A 87 -4.70 15.48 4.21
C ALA A 87 -5.44 16.67 4.87
N ASN A 88 -5.39 16.80 6.19
CA ASN A 88 -5.96 17.95 6.90
C ASN A 88 -5.14 19.24 6.76
N THR A 89 -3.84 19.14 6.50
CA THR A 89 -2.96 20.31 6.27
C THR A 89 -2.88 20.71 4.79
N ALA A 90 -3.32 19.85 3.88
CA ALA A 90 -3.55 20.18 2.49
C ALA A 90 -4.70 21.21 2.40
N GLY A 91 -4.34 22.50 2.42
CA GLY A 91 -5.29 23.60 2.17
C GLY A 91 -5.89 23.54 0.75
N PRO A 92 -6.76 24.49 0.36
CA PRO A 92 -7.49 24.51 -0.93
C PRO A 92 -6.61 24.46 -2.19
N ALA A 93 -5.28 24.48 -2.05
CA ALA A 93 -4.29 24.23 -3.12
C ALA A 93 -4.17 22.76 -3.56
N VAL A 94 -4.97 21.85 -2.97
CA VAL A 94 -4.98 20.41 -3.28
C VAL A 94 -6.39 19.92 -3.69
N ALA A 95 -7.37 20.83 -3.82
CA ALA A 95 -8.70 20.55 -4.37
C ALA A 95 -8.72 20.68 -5.91
#